data_AF-A0A368EY73-F1
#
_entry.id   AF-A0A368EY73-F1
#
_cell.length_a   1.000
_cell.length_b   1.000
_cell.length_c   1.000
_cell.angle_alpha   90.00
_cell.angle_beta   90.00
_cell.angle_gamma   90.00
#
_symmetry.space_group_name_H-M   'P 1'
#
loop_
_entity.id
_entity.type
_entity.pdbx_description
1 polymer ?
#
loop_
_entity_poly.entity_id
_entity_poly.type
_entity_poly.pdbx_seq_one_letter_code
_entity_poly.pdbx_strand_id
1 'polypeptide(L)'
;MRVSRMSSKDLMFIESQQFLGNKEDAIREKAKKENPPLYEKMMSFLEKYHKLSKEAREYVDEGFSMAKKHVHFYELEQYYSPEQLSEATRFVGKLKLLPIHGELVEAFPDIDAAPPLSD
;
A
#
# COMPACT_ATOMS: atom_id res chain seq x y z
N MET A 1 2.42 4.84 -0.79
CA MET A 1 1.08 4.44 -0.30
C MET A 1 0.91 4.92 1.13
N ARG A 2 -0.10 5.75 1.45
CA ARG A 2 -0.15 6.43 2.77
C ARG A 2 -0.54 5.53 3.94
N VAL A 3 -1.44 4.58 3.69
CA VAL A 3 -1.87 3.58 4.67
C VAL A 3 -0.67 2.84 5.29
N SER A 4 0.30 2.45 4.47
CA SER A 4 1.47 1.69 4.91
C SER A 4 2.75 2.50 5.05
N ARG A 5 2.74 3.76 4.58
CA ARG A 5 3.93 4.61 4.40
C ARG A 5 5.05 3.94 3.59
N MET A 6 4.72 2.91 2.81
CA MET A 6 5.65 2.23 1.91
C MET A 6 5.84 3.06 0.64
N SER A 7 7.11 3.21 0.25
CA SER A 7 7.55 3.81 -1.01
C SER A 7 7.43 2.83 -2.18
N SER A 8 7.61 3.30 -3.42
CA SER A 8 7.66 2.41 -4.58
C SER A 8 8.77 1.36 -4.46
N LYS A 9 9.94 1.74 -3.93
CA LYS A 9 11.06 0.81 -3.66
C LYS A 9 10.70 -0.27 -2.65
N ASP A 10 9.97 0.10 -1.60
CA ASP A 10 9.49 -0.84 -0.58
C ASP A 10 8.51 -1.86 -1.20
N LEU A 11 7.58 -1.39 -2.03
CA LEU A 11 6.61 -2.25 -2.72
C LEU A 11 7.28 -3.18 -3.72
N MET A 12 8.28 -2.68 -4.47
CA MET A 12 9.09 -3.51 -5.37
C MET A 12 9.87 -4.59 -4.64
N PHE A 13 10.44 -4.27 -3.47
CA PHE A 13 11.11 -5.28 -2.66
C PHE A 13 10.13 -6.40 -2.30
N ILE A 14 8.95 -6.06 -1.79
CA ILE A 14 7.92 -7.03 -1.40
C ILE A 14 7.49 -7.87 -2.61
N GLU A 15 7.16 -7.23 -3.73
CA GLU A 15 6.72 -7.91 -4.95
C GLU A 15 7.80 -8.85 -5.49
N SER A 16 9.06 -8.40 -5.54
CA SER A 16 10.18 -9.23 -5.99
C SER A 16 10.36 -10.46 -5.11
N GLN A 17 10.20 -10.34 -3.79
CA GLN A 17 10.25 -11.51 -2.91
C GLN A 17 9.06 -12.46 -3.12
N GLN A 18 7.85 -11.91 -3.36
CA GLN A 18 6.67 -12.72 -3.69
C GLN A 18 6.86 -13.47 -5.02
N PHE A 19 7.46 -12.83 -6.04
CA PHE A 19 7.80 -13.47 -7.31
C PHE A 19 8.80 -14.62 -7.14
N LEU A 20 9.75 -14.49 -6.21
CA LEU A 20 10.69 -15.56 -5.84
C LEU A 20 10.05 -16.69 -4.99
N GLY A 21 8.74 -16.62 -4.73
CA GLY A 21 7.99 -17.63 -3.97
C GLY A 21 8.09 -17.47 -2.45
N ASN A 22 8.64 -16.37 -1.94
CA ASN A 22 8.71 -16.14 -0.50
C ASN A 22 7.34 -15.75 0.06
N LYS A 23 6.95 -16.43 1.15
CA LYS A 23 5.75 -16.09 1.93
C LYS A 23 6.00 -14.85 2.80
N GLU A 24 4.93 -14.19 3.23
CA GLU A 24 4.99 -12.94 4.00
C GLU A 24 5.93 -13.00 5.21
N ASP A 25 5.93 -14.09 5.96
CA ASP A 25 6.82 -14.29 7.12
C ASP A 25 8.31 -14.23 6.71
N ALA A 26 8.65 -14.90 5.60
CA ALA A 26 10.01 -14.89 5.06
C ALA A 26 10.39 -13.52 4.51
N ILE A 27 9.45 -12.80 3.88
CA ILE A 27 9.65 -11.42 3.41
C ILE A 27 9.95 -10.50 4.60
N ARG A 28 9.21 -10.65 5.71
CA ARG A 28 9.45 -9.87 6.93
C ARG A 28 10.81 -10.14 7.54
N GLU A 29 11.19 -11.41 7.69
CA GLU A 29 12.51 -11.76 8.22
C GLU A 29 13.65 -11.27 7.32
N LYS A 30 13.44 -11.27 6.00
CA LYS A 30 14.41 -10.72 5.05
C LYS A 30 14.48 -9.20 5.15
N ALA A 31 13.34 -8.50 5.21
CA ALA A 31 13.29 -7.07 5.44
C ALA A 31 13.98 -6.68 6.75
N LYS A 32 13.79 -7.45 7.83
CA LYS A 32 14.45 -7.20 9.12
C LYS A 32 15.98 -7.19 9.01
N LYS A 33 16.55 -8.01 8.12
CA LYS A 33 18.01 -8.13 7.91
C LYS A 33 18.54 -7.13 6.88
N GLU A 34 17.83 -6.96 5.77
CA GLU A 34 18.33 -6.23 4.59
C GLU A 34 17.80 -4.79 4.50
N ASN A 35 16.63 -4.52 5.07
CA ASN A 35 15.98 -3.21 5.06
C ASN A 35 15.16 -2.99 6.35
N PRO A 36 15.83 -2.76 7.51
CA PRO A 36 15.14 -2.58 8.79
C PRO A 36 14.04 -1.49 8.77
N PRO A 37 14.20 -0.35 8.07
CA PRO A 37 13.13 0.63 7.93
C PRO A 37 11.86 0.08 7.24
N LEU A 38 12.00 -0.81 6.24
CA LEU A 38 10.86 -1.49 5.64
C LEU A 38 10.19 -2.43 6.63
N TYR A 39 10.98 -3.18 7.40
CA TYR A 39 10.43 -4.07 8.43
C TYR A 39 9.58 -3.30 9.45
N GLU A 40 10.06 -2.16 9.95
CA GLU A 40 9.30 -1.31 10.87
C GLU A 40 7.99 -0.82 10.25
N LYS A 41 8.01 -0.37 9.00
CA LYS A 41 6.79 0.01 8.26
C LYS A 41 5.81 -1.16 8.13
N MET A 42 6.29 -2.36 7.80
CA MET A 42 5.45 -3.57 7.70
C MET A 42 4.81 -3.91 9.03
N MET A 43 5.57 -3.90 10.13
CA MET A 43 5.06 -4.23 11.46
C MET A 43 4.05 -3.19 11.96
N SER A 44 4.34 -1.89 11.79
CA SER A 44 3.43 -0.81 12.15
C SER A 44 2.12 -0.87 11.35
N PHE A 45 2.21 -1.18 10.06
CA PHE A 45 1.04 -1.40 9.22
C PHE A 45 0.21 -2.60 9.68
N LEU A 46 0.85 -3.76 9.92
CA LEU A 46 0.17 -4.99 10.35
C LEU A 46 -0.55 -4.82 11.69
N GLU A 47 0.05 -4.11 12.64
CA GLU A 47 -0.58 -3.86 13.95
C GLU A 47 -1.92 -3.12 13.81
N LYS A 48 -1.99 -2.15 12.89
CA LYS A 48 -3.21 -1.40 12.58
C LYS A 48 -4.18 -2.25 11.76
N TYR A 49 -3.68 -2.91 10.72
CA TYR A 49 -4.46 -3.75 9.82
C TYR A 49 -5.22 -4.86 10.56
N HIS A 50 -4.60 -5.51 11.55
CA HIS A 50 -5.27 -6.56 12.33
C HIS A 50 -6.39 -6.08 13.24
N LYS A 51 -6.44 -4.78 13.56
CA LYS A 51 -7.53 -4.16 14.33
C LYS A 51 -8.73 -3.77 13.45
N LEU A 52 -8.58 -3.84 12.13
CA LEU A 52 -9.62 -3.46 11.20
C LEU A 52 -10.72 -4.51 11.08
N SER A 53 -11.93 -4.04 10.80
CA SER A 53 -13.05 -4.82 10.31
C SER A 53 -12.69 -5.58 9.04
N LYS A 54 -13.46 -6.63 8.74
CA LYS A 54 -13.23 -7.42 7.54
C LYS A 54 -13.35 -6.57 6.27
N GLU A 55 -14.38 -5.73 6.19
CA GLU A 55 -14.64 -4.86 5.04
C GLU A 55 -13.51 -3.82 4.84
N ALA A 56 -13.01 -3.23 5.94
CA ALA A 56 -11.89 -2.30 5.89
C ALA A 56 -10.59 -2.99 5.42
N ARG A 57 -10.35 -4.23 5.84
CA ARG A 57 -9.21 -5.02 5.35
C ARG A 57 -9.32 -5.33 3.86
N GLU A 58 -10.49 -5.74 3.39
CA GLU A 58 -10.71 -6.02 1.96
C GLU A 58 -10.43 -4.78 1.10
N TYR A 59 -10.86 -3.60 1.54
CA TYR A 59 -10.52 -2.34 0.87
C TYR A 59 -9.01 -2.10 0.85
N VAL A 60 -8.33 -2.27 1.98
CA VAL A 60 -6.87 -2.08 2.07
C VAL A 60 -6.12 -3.06 1.15
N ASP A 61 -6.56 -4.31 1.09
CA ASP A 61 -5.97 -5.36 0.25
C ASP A 61 -6.15 -5.06 -1.24
N GLU A 62 -7.34 -4.60 -1.66
CA GLU A 62 -7.61 -4.13 -3.02
C GLU A 62 -6.64 -2.99 -3.41
N GLY A 63 -6.48 -2.01 -2.51
CA GLY A 63 -5.57 -0.88 -2.70
C GLY A 63 -4.10 -1.30 -2.81
N PHE A 64 -3.65 -2.24 -1.98
CA PHE A 64 -2.29 -2.78 -2.05
C PHE A 64 -2.04 -3.58 -3.34
N SER A 65 -3.02 -4.37 -3.77
CA SER A 65 -2.94 -5.14 -5.01
C SER A 65 -2.80 -4.21 -6.23
N MET A 66 -3.63 -3.17 -6.30
CA MET A 66 -3.56 -2.15 -7.34
C MET A 66 -2.21 -1.42 -7.33
N ALA A 67 -1.76 -0.97 -6.17
CA ALA A 67 -0.49 -0.25 -6.05
C ALA A 67 0.72 -1.09 -6.45
N LYS A 68 0.74 -2.40 -6.12
CA LYS A 68 1.81 -3.31 -6.57
C LYS A 68 1.84 -3.42 -8.10
N LYS A 69 0.67 -3.61 -8.74
CA LYS A 69 0.58 -3.65 -10.21
C LYS A 69 1.07 -2.35 -10.86
N HIS A 70 0.69 -1.20 -10.32
CA HIS A 70 1.11 0.10 -10.84
C HIS A 70 2.61 0.32 -10.69
N VAL A 71 3.17 -0.07 -9.55
CA VAL A 71 4.62 0.02 -9.30
C VAL A 71 5.41 -0.91 -10.25
N HIS A 72 4.93 -2.13 -10.48
CA HIS A 72 5.54 -3.04 -11.45
C HIS A 72 5.61 -2.43 -12.86
N PHE A 73 4.50 -1.86 -13.32
CA PHE A 73 4.45 -1.17 -14.60
C PHE A 73 5.40 0.03 -14.64
N TYR A 74 5.41 0.86 -13.59
CA TYR A 74 6.29 2.02 -13.51
C TYR A 74 7.77 1.63 -13.60
N GLU A 75 8.20 0.51 -13.02
CA GLU A 75 9.59 0.07 -13.15
C GLU A 75 9.96 -0.30 -14.59
N LEU A 76 9.02 -0.84 -15.38
CA LEU A 76 9.24 -1.19 -16.78
C LEU A 76 9.22 0.05 -17.67
N GLU A 77 8.24 0.93 -17.48
CA GLU A 77 7.92 2.01 -18.41
C GLU A 77 8.44 3.38 -17.97
N GLN A 78 8.81 3.53 -16.69
CA GLN A 78 9.28 4.77 -16.04
C GLN A 78 8.23 5.90 -16.00
N TYR A 79 6.95 5.59 -16.21
CA TYR A 79 5.82 6.49 -16.01
C TYR A 79 4.56 5.73 -15.57
N TYR A 80 3.60 6.45 -14.98
CA TYR A 80 2.25 5.92 -14.74
C TYR A 80 1.34 6.28 -15.89
N SER A 81 0.57 5.32 -16.42
CA SER A 81 -0.37 5.59 -17.49
C SER A 81 -1.56 6.44 -17.00
N PRO A 82 -2.21 7.23 -17.88
CA PRO A 82 -3.42 7.96 -17.52
C PRO A 82 -4.51 7.05 -16.93
N GLU A 83 -4.62 5.82 -17.41
CA GLU A 83 -5.57 4.82 -16.92
C GLU A 83 -5.23 4.42 -15.48
N GLN A 84 -3.96 4.19 -15.16
CA GLN A 84 -3.52 3.87 -13.80
C GLN A 84 -3.78 5.03 -12.84
N LEU A 85 -3.49 6.26 -13.25
CA LEU A 85 -3.76 7.46 -12.46
C LEU A 85 -5.27 7.65 -12.24
N SER A 86 -6.08 7.43 -13.29
CA SER A 86 -7.54 7.48 -13.20
C SER A 86 -8.09 6.37 -12.29
N GLU A 87 -7.59 5.15 -12.41
CA GLU A 87 -7.97 4.00 -11.56
C GLU A 87 -7.68 4.30 -10.09
N ALA A 88 -6.46 4.73 -9.78
CA ALA A 88 -6.07 5.10 -8.42
C ALA A 88 -6.92 6.25 -7.86
N THR A 89 -7.20 7.27 -8.68
CA THR A 89 -8.05 8.41 -8.31
C THR A 89 -9.47 7.96 -8.00
N ARG A 90 -10.06 7.10 -8.83
CA ARG A 90 -11.42 6.55 -8.60
C ARG A 90 -11.46 5.67 -7.34
N PHE A 91 -10.44 4.83 -7.16
CA PHE A 91 -10.33 3.94 -6.00
C PHE A 91 -10.26 4.72 -4.68
N VAL A 92 -9.42 5.77 -4.62
CA VAL A 92 -9.35 6.62 -3.43
C VAL A 92 -10.62 7.47 -3.28
N GLY A 93 -11.17 7.97 -4.39
CA GLY A 93 -12.38 8.79 -4.40
C GLY A 93 -13.61 8.09 -3.83
N LYS A 94 -13.77 6.77 -4.04
CA LYS A 94 -14.90 6.00 -3.48
C LYS A 94 -14.86 5.89 -1.95
N LEU A 95 -13.69 6.01 -1.32
CA LEU A 95 -13.51 5.76 0.11
C LEU A 95 -14.47 6.57 0.99
N LYS A 96 -14.65 7.86 0.69
CA LYS A 96 -15.52 8.77 1.47
C LYS A 96 -17.00 8.38 1.46
N LEU A 97 -17.40 7.49 0.55
CA LEU A 97 -18.77 7.01 0.40
C LEU A 97 -18.98 5.66 1.08
N LEU A 98 -17.92 5.02 1.59
CA LEU A 98 -18.00 3.70 2.21
C LEU A 98 -18.21 3.81 3.73
N PRO A 99 -18.99 2.91 4.35
CA PRO A 99 -19.20 2.88 5.80
C PRO A 99 -17.90 2.74 6.62
N ILE A 100 -16.88 2.13 6.02
CA ILE A 100 -15.55 1.91 6.60
C ILE A 100 -14.65 3.17 6.60
N HIS A 101 -15.12 4.30 6.05
CA HIS A 101 -14.32 5.54 5.95
C HIS A 101 -13.79 6.00 7.31
N GLY A 102 -14.67 6.14 8.31
CA GLY A 102 -14.28 6.62 9.64
C GLY A 102 -13.26 5.70 10.31
N GLU A 103 -13.45 4.39 10.21
CA GLU A 103 -12.53 3.38 10.73
C GLU A 103 -11.14 3.49 10.09
N LEU A 104 -11.08 3.63 8.77
CA LEU A 104 -9.82 3.75 8.04
C LEU A 104 -9.10 5.07 8.29
N VAL A 105 -9.83 6.17 8.48
CA VAL A 105 -9.25 7.46 8.87
C VAL A 105 -8.70 7.41 10.29
N GLU A 106 -9.39 6.75 11.23
CA GLU A 106 -8.90 6.58 12.60
C GLU A 106 -7.60 5.75 12.64
N ALA A 107 -7.56 4.63 11.91
CA ALA A 107 -6.37 3.78 11.84
C ALA A 107 -5.22 4.43 11.05
N PHE A 108 -5.55 5.14 9.96
CA PHE A 108 -4.62 5.76 9.04
C PHE A 108 -5.00 7.22 8.73
N PRO A 109 -4.68 8.17 9.62
CA PRO A 109 -5.10 9.57 9.48
C PRO A 109 -4.66 10.24 8.18
N ASP A 110 -3.54 9.79 7.61
CA ASP A 110 -2.99 10.35 6.37
C ASP A 110 -3.75 9.88 5.11
N ILE A 111 -4.67 8.91 5.21
CA ILE A 111 -5.32 8.29 4.04
C ILE A 111 -6.02 9.31 3.14
N ASP A 112 -6.61 10.35 3.74
CA ASP A 112 -7.37 11.41 3.09
C ASP A 112 -6.55 12.67 2.75
N ALA A 113 -5.25 12.70 3.05
CA ALA A 113 -4.44 13.88 2.77
C ALA A 113 -4.49 14.27 1.28
N ALA A 114 -4.34 15.54 0.95
CA ALA A 114 -4.09 15.91 -0.45
C ALA A 114 -2.73 15.30 -0.88
N PRO A 115 -2.58 14.75 -2.10
CA PRO A 115 -1.25 14.43 -2.60
C PRO A 115 -0.39 15.69 -2.48
N PRO A 116 0.89 15.59 -2.10
CA PRO A 116 1.75 16.76 -2.16
C PRO A 116 1.62 17.30 -3.59
N LEU A 117 1.15 18.55 -3.70
CA LEU A 117 1.16 19.26 -4.98
C LEU A 117 2.62 19.23 -5.42
N SER A 118 2.89 18.55 -6.52
CA SER A 118 4.12 18.72 -7.25
C SER A 118 4.16 20.19 -7.69
N ASP A 119 5.00 20.98 -7.01
CA ASP A 119 5.49 22.26 -7.54
C ASP A 119 6.24 22.05 -8.87
#